data_AF-A9XGD8-F1
#
_entry.id   AF-A9XGD8-F1
#
_cell.length_a   1.000
_cell.length_b   1.000
_cell.length_c   1.000
_cell.angle_alpha   90.00
_cell.angle_beta   90.00
_cell.angle_gamma   90.00
#
_symmetry.space_group_name_H-M   'P 1'
#
loop_
_entity.id
_entity.type
_entity.pdbx_description
1 polymer ?
#
loop_
_entity_poly.entity_id
_entity_poly.type
_entity_poly.pdbx_seq_one_letter_code
_entity_poly.pdbx_strand_id
1 'polypeptide(L)'
;VVATEEYRSIVFQEPCFVEYFRLATPETEYGRMNIGSRPSKRKPSGGIESLRAIPWIFAWTQTRFHLPVWLGFGGAFKHILKKDIRNFHMLQEMYNEWPFFRVTIDLVEMVFAKGNPGIAALYDRLLVSEGLQPLGEKLRANYEETQKL
;
A
#
# COMPACT_ATOMS: atom_id res chain seq x y z
N VAL A 1 12.47 11.84 -0.98
CA VAL A 1 11.46 12.70 -0.32
C VAL A 1 10.06 12.44 -0.87
N VAL A 2 9.86 12.45 -2.19
CA VAL A 2 8.54 12.23 -2.85
C VAL A 2 7.82 10.95 -2.41
N ALA A 3 8.45 9.77 -2.50
CA ALA A 3 7.82 8.50 -2.07
C ALA A 3 7.33 8.53 -0.62
N THR A 4 8.18 9.06 0.28
CA THR A 4 7.88 9.18 1.71
C THR A 4 6.75 10.17 1.97
N GLU A 5 6.72 11.28 1.24
CA GLU A 5 5.67 12.28 1.34
C GLU A 5 4.32 11.71 0.88
N GLU A 6 4.27 11.06 -0.28
CA GLU A 6 3.06 10.40 -0.78
C GLU A 6 2.56 9.34 0.22
N TYR A 7 3.45 8.44 0.66
CA TYR A 7 3.10 7.43 1.66
C TYR A 7 2.52 8.06 2.93
N ARG A 8 3.19 9.09 3.49
CA ARG A 8 2.74 9.71 4.73
C ARG A 8 1.47 10.52 4.57
N SER A 9 1.26 11.13 3.40
CA SER A 9 0.04 11.87 3.09
C SER A 9 -1.19 10.97 3.19
N ILE A 10 -1.08 9.73 2.72
CA ILE A 10 -2.17 8.74 2.81
C ILE A 10 -2.23 8.08 4.19
N VAL A 11 -1.11 7.58 4.71
CA VAL A 11 -1.15 6.69 5.88
C VAL A 11 -1.31 7.46 7.20
N PHE A 12 -0.83 8.70 7.27
CA PHE A 12 -0.82 9.48 8.51
C PHE A 12 -1.56 10.82 8.45
N GLN A 13 -1.75 11.40 7.26
CA GLN A 13 -2.36 12.74 7.13
C GLN A 13 -3.81 12.68 6.65
N GLU A 14 -4.19 11.66 5.86
CA GLU A 14 -5.56 11.43 5.43
C GLU A 14 -6.43 11.07 6.66
N PRO A 15 -7.35 11.96 7.11
CA PRO A 15 -8.04 11.79 8.38
C PRO A 15 -8.89 10.52 8.44
N CYS A 16 -9.44 10.12 7.29
CA CYS A 16 -10.31 8.96 7.16
C CYS A 16 -9.56 7.64 6.97
N PHE A 17 -8.21 7.66 6.88
CA PHE A 17 -7.44 6.46 6.52
C PHE A 17 -7.56 5.33 7.55
N VAL A 18 -7.50 5.65 8.85
CA VAL A 18 -7.58 4.63 9.91
C VAL A 18 -8.94 3.96 9.92
N GLU A 19 -10.01 4.72 9.68
CA GLU A 19 -11.37 4.19 9.58
C GLU A 19 -11.51 3.30 8.35
N TYR A 20 -11.10 3.79 7.18
CA TYR A 20 -11.08 3.02 5.94
C TYR A 20 -10.29 1.72 6.09
N PHE A 21 -9.09 1.76 6.66
CA PHE A 21 -8.26 0.60 6.89
C PHE A 21 -8.95 -0.49 7.73
N ARG A 22 -9.67 -0.11 8.79
CA ARG A 22 -10.37 -1.06 9.68
C ARG A 22 -11.60 -1.69 9.03
N LEU A 23 -12.22 -0.99 8.07
CA LEU A 23 -13.38 -1.51 7.33
C LEU A 23 -12.95 -2.34 6.11
N ALA A 24 -11.97 -1.85 5.36
CA ALA A 24 -11.51 -2.46 4.13
C ALA A 24 -10.65 -3.71 4.36
N THR A 25 -10.13 -3.93 5.58
CA THR A 25 -9.26 -5.06 5.92
C THR A 25 -9.71 -5.76 7.20
N PRO A 26 -9.36 -7.05 7.39
CA PRO A 26 -9.72 -7.79 8.60
C PRO A 26 -8.77 -7.50 9.78
N GLU A 27 -8.19 -6.29 9.87
CA GLU A 27 -7.21 -5.96 10.93
C GLU A 27 -7.79 -6.11 12.33
N THR A 28 -9.03 -5.66 12.52
CA THR A 28 -9.69 -5.67 13.82
C THR A 28 -10.04 -7.10 14.23
N GLU A 29 -10.52 -7.92 13.29
CA GLU A 29 -10.83 -9.33 13.50
C GLU A 29 -9.55 -10.13 13.79
N TYR A 30 -8.48 -9.89 13.03
CA TYR A 30 -7.18 -10.53 13.26
C TYR A 30 -6.65 -10.32 14.69
N GLY A 31 -6.82 -9.10 15.23
CA GLY A 31 -6.44 -8.80 16.61
C GLY A 31 -7.34 -9.41 17.69
N ARG A 32 -8.56 -9.85 17.34
CA ARG A 32 -9.54 -10.46 18.25
C ARG A 32 -9.55 -11.99 18.20
N MET A 33 -9.16 -12.57 17.07
CA MET A 33 -9.13 -14.01 16.87
C MET A 33 -7.86 -14.66 17.44
N ASN A 34 -7.95 -15.95 17.76
CA ASN A 34 -6.83 -16.75 18.29
C ASN A 34 -5.86 -17.20 17.18
N ILE A 35 -5.37 -16.24 16.39
CA ILE A 35 -4.45 -16.46 15.26
C ILE A 35 -3.04 -15.97 15.60
N GLY A 36 -2.94 -14.80 16.24
CA GLY A 36 -1.67 -14.19 16.62
C GLY A 36 -1.27 -14.51 18.07
N SER A 37 0.00 -14.84 18.30
CA SER A 37 0.53 -15.04 19.66
C SER A 37 0.83 -13.74 20.40
N ARG A 38 0.87 -12.61 19.68
CA ARG A 38 1.26 -11.29 20.21
C ARG A 38 0.15 -10.27 19.95
N PRO A 39 -0.01 -9.26 20.82
CA PRO A 39 -0.94 -8.16 20.58
C PRO A 39 -0.70 -7.46 19.22
N SER A 40 -1.75 -7.09 18.49
CA SER A 40 -1.58 -6.39 17.21
C SER A 40 -1.07 -4.95 17.36
N LYS A 41 -1.37 -4.29 18.49
CA LYS A 41 -1.00 -2.90 18.76
C LYS A 41 -0.13 -2.77 20.01
N ARG A 42 0.69 -1.72 20.05
CA ARG A 42 1.47 -1.30 21.23
C ARG A 42 0.61 -0.51 22.22
N LYS A 43 -0.33 0.30 21.73
CA LYS A 43 -1.29 1.08 22.52
C LYS A 43 -2.71 0.89 21.94
N PRO A 44 -3.75 0.60 22.74
CA PRO A 44 -5.10 0.33 22.23
C PRO A 44 -5.76 1.50 21.48
N SER A 45 -5.47 2.74 21.90
CA SER A 45 -6.10 3.97 21.39
C SER A 45 -5.33 4.67 20.25
N GLY A 46 -4.25 4.07 19.74
CA GLY A 46 -3.42 4.72 18.70
C GLY A 46 -3.90 4.48 17.27
N GLY A 47 -3.41 5.31 16.36
CA GLY A 47 -3.53 5.14 14.91
C GLY A 47 -2.55 4.09 14.38
N ILE A 48 -2.15 4.24 13.11
CA ILE A 48 -1.23 3.31 12.43
C ILE A 48 0.13 3.23 13.15
N GLU A 49 0.59 4.30 13.78
CA GLU A 49 1.84 4.36 14.55
C GLU A 49 1.87 3.41 15.75
N SER A 50 0.70 2.99 16.24
CA SER A 50 0.60 2.01 17.32
C SER A 50 0.55 0.56 16.81
N LEU A 51 0.29 0.35 15.52
CA LEU A 51 0.18 -0.96 14.89
C LEU A 51 1.56 -1.59 14.68
N ARG A 52 1.67 -2.90 14.91
CA ARG A 52 2.91 -3.63 14.60
C ARG A 52 3.00 -3.95 13.11
N ALA A 53 4.23 -4.10 12.61
CA ALA A 53 4.49 -4.37 11.20
C ALA A 53 3.80 -5.66 10.69
N ILE A 54 3.77 -6.74 11.49
CA ILE A 54 3.13 -8.00 11.08
C ILE A 54 1.63 -7.79 10.81
N PRO A 55 0.81 -7.27 11.76
CA PRO A 55 -0.59 -6.93 11.50
C PRO A 55 -0.79 -5.99 10.30
N TRP A 56 0.09 -5.00 10.13
CA TRP A 56 0.02 -4.05 9.02
C TRP A 56 0.14 -4.74 7.66
N ILE A 57 1.18 -5.55 7.45
CA ILE A 57 1.38 -6.30 6.21
C ILE A 57 0.29 -7.37 6.04
N PHE A 58 -0.07 -8.06 7.13
CA PHE A 58 -1.02 -9.16 7.09
C PHE A 58 -2.40 -8.71 6.63
N ALA A 59 -2.94 -7.62 7.20
CA ALA A 59 -4.27 -7.12 6.90
C ALA A 59 -4.46 -6.80 5.41
N TRP A 60 -3.50 -6.10 4.81
CA TRP A 60 -3.53 -5.77 3.37
C TRP A 60 -3.21 -6.94 2.44
N THR A 61 -2.54 -7.97 2.96
CA THR A 61 -2.29 -9.21 2.22
C THR A 61 -3.58 -10.01 2.08
N GLN A 62 -4.42 -10.06 3.11
CA GLN A 62 -5.70 -10.79 3.07
C GLN A 62 -6.65 -10.23 1.99
N THR A 63 -6.65 -8.92 1.78
CA THR A 63 -7.53 -8.24 0.81
C THR A 63 -6.97 -8.17 -0.60
N ARG A 64 -5.81 -8.82 -0.83
CA ARG A 64 -5.10 -8.85 -2.12
C ARG A 64 -4.71 -7.47 -2.63
N PHE A 65 -4.60 -6.49 -1.73
CA PHE A 65 -4.31 -5.10 -2.11
C PHE A 65 -2.86 -4.70 -1.87
N HIS A 66 -2.21 -5.27 -0.86
CA HIS A 66 -0.77 -5.10 -0.61
C HIS A 66 -0.27 -3.65 -0.51
N LEU A 67 -1.14 -2.71 -0.13
CA LEU A 67 -0.85 -1.27 -0.01
C LEU A 67 0.53 -0.94 0.61
N PRO A 68 0.98 -1.60 1.70
CA PRO A 68 2.25 -1.27 2.35
C PRO A 68 3.50 -1.47 1.49
N VAL A 69 3.43 -2.27 0.43
CA VAL A 69 4.59 -2.65 -0.38
C VAL A 69 4.86 -1.65 -1.49
N TRP A 70 3.80 -1.17 -2.15
CA TRP A 70 3.93 -0.37 -3.38
C TRP A 70 3.63 1.12 -3.18
N LEU A 71 2.91 1.51 -2.10
CA LEU A 71 2.51 2.89 -1.91
C LEU A 71 3.75 3.81 -1.82
N GLY A 72 3.79 4.83 -2.68
CA GLY A 72 4.91 5.77 -2.82
C GLY A 72 5.80 5.54 -4.05
N PHE A 73 5.80 4.33 -4.64
CA PHE A 73 6.57 4.07 -5.86
C PHE A 73 6.02 4.86 -7.06
N GLY A 74 4.69 4.83 -7.25
CA GLY A 74 4.04 5.53 -8.35
C GLY A 74 4.34 7.04 -8.37
N GLY A 75 4.21 7.74 -7.24
CA GLY A 75 4.55 9.16 -7.16
C GLY A 75 6.03 9.42 -7.39
N ALA A 76 6.93 8.57 -6.91
CA ALA A 76 8.36 8.71 -7.13
C ALA A 76 8.75 8.53 -8.60
N PHE A 77 8.22 7.50 -9.28
CA PHE A 77 8.48 7.27 -10.71
C PHE A 77 7.90 8.39 -11.58
N LYS A 78 6.65 8.80 -11.35
CA LYS A 78 6.07 9.94 -12.07
C LYS A 78 6.89 11.21 -11.88
N HIS A 79 7.37 11.47 -10.68
CA HIS A 79 8.17 12.66 -10.41
C HIS A 79 9.49 12.66 -11.19
N ILE A 80 10.23 11.55 -11.18
CA ILE A 80 11.53 11.49 -11.87
C ILE A 80 11.36 11.51 -13.39
N LEU A 81 10.34 10.84 -13.93
CA LEU A 81 10.03 10.84 -15.36
C LEU A 81 9.56 12.22 -15.86
N LYS A 82 8.80 12.97 -15.05
CA LYS A 82 8.41 14.35 -15.37
C LYS A 82 9.58 15.33 -15.33
N LYS A 83 10.60 15.05 -14.52
CA LYS A 83 11.78 15.93 -14.38
C LYS A 83 12.67 15.90 -15.63
N ASP A 84 12.84 14.74 -16.25
CA ASP A 84 13.56 14.56 -17.50
C ASP A 84 13.18 13.22 -18.13
N ILE A 85 12.81 13.22 -19.42
CA ILE A 85 12.44 12.00 -20.15
C ILE A 85 13.60 10.99 -20.22
N ARG A 86 14.85 11.47 -20.19
CA ARG A 86 16.06 10.62 -20.19
C ARG A 86 16.19 9.78 -18.93
N ASN A 87 15.51 10.16 -17.84
CA ASN A 87 15.51 9.38 -16.61
C ASN A 87 14.87 7.99 -16.79
N PHE A 88 14.02 7.81 -17.80
CA PHE A 88 13.50 6.47 -18.12
C PHE A 88 14.64 5.50 -18.46
N HIS A 89 15.56 5.90 -19.34
CA HIS A 89 16.72 5.08 -19.69
C HIS A 89 17.63 4.83 -18.48
N MET A 90 17.87 5.85 -17.66
CA MET A 90 18.63 5.68 -16.41
C MET A 90 17.97 4.64 -15.48
N LEU A 91 16.65 4.65 -15.32
CA LEU A 91 15.95 3.65 -14.49
C LEU A 91 16.06 2.23 -15.08
N GLN A 92 16.00 2.10 -16.40
CA GLN A 92 16.22 0.82 -17.08
C GLN A 92 17.65 0.32 -16.90
N GLU A 93 18.65 1.19 -17.04
CA GLU A 93 20.06 0.88 -16.78
C GLU A 93 20.26 0.45 -15.32
N MET A 94 19.70 1.19 -14.36
CA MET A 94 19.73 0.81 -12.94
C MET A 94 19.12 -0.57 -12.70
N TYR A 95 17.99 -0.89 -13.34
CA TYR A 95 17.40 -2.23 -13.22
C TYR A 95 18.30 -3.32 -13.81
N ASN A 96 18.93 -3.04 -14.95
CA ASN A 96 19.77 -4.02 -15.63
C ASN A 96 21.11 -4.24 -14.92
N GLU A 97 21.72 -3.17 -14.41
CA GLU A 97 23.13 -3.16 -13.98
C GLU A 97 23.31 -3.02 -12.47
N TRP A 98 22.30 -2.58 -11.72
CA TRP A 98 22.40 -2.37 -10.28
C TRP A 98 21.57 -3.40 -9.49
N PRO A 99 22.21 -4.44 -8.90
CA PRO A 99 21.49 -5.53 -8.22
C PRO A 99 20.55 -5.06 -7.11
N PHE A 100 20.91 -4.01 -6.36
CA PHE A 100 20.05 -3.45 -5.31
C PHE A 100 18.72 -2.92 -5.90
N PHE A 101 18.79 -2.20 -7.01
CA PHE A 101 17.59 -1.66 -7.65
C PHE A 101 16.76 -2.78 -8.25
N ARG A 102 17.41 -3.72 -8.97
CA ARG A 102 16.75 -4.90 -9.53
C ARG A 102 15.94 -5.67 -8.49
N VAL A 103 16.57 -6.15 -7.40
CA VAL A 103 15.86 -6.97 -6.40
C VAL A 103 14.76 -6.18 -5.67
N THR A 104 14.88 -4.86 -5.59
CA THR A 104 13.82 -4.00 -5.04
C THR A 104 12.61 -3.97 -5.97
N ILE A 105 12.81 -3.80 -7.27
CA ILE A 105 11.73 -3.83 -8.26
C ILE A 105 11.12 -5.22 -8.39
N ASP A 106 11.93 -6.28 -8.45
CA ASP A 106 11.47 -7.68 -8.52
C ASP A 106 10.55 -8.02 -7.35
N LEU A 107 10.85 -7.52 -6.15
CA LEU A 107 10.01 -7.70 -4.96
C LEU A 107 8.65 -7.04 -5.15
N VAL A 108 8.63 -5.80 -5.65
CA VAL A 108 7.40 -5.05 -5.90
C VAL A 108 6.58 -5.72 -7.01
N GLU A 109 7.22 -6.14 -8.10
CA GLU A 109 6.59 -6.88 -9.20
C GLU A 109 5.94 -8.19 -8.72
N MET A 110 6.67 -8.98 -7.93
CA MET A 110 6.15 -10.21 -7.33
C MET A 110 4.92 -9.97 -6.45
N VAL A 111 4.87 -8.84 -5.74
CA VAL A 111 3.71 -8.47 -4.93
C VAL A 111 2.54 -8.01 -5.79
N PHE A 112 2.77 -7.30 -6.89
CA PHE A 112 1.73 -7.02 -7.87
C PHE A 112 1.14 -8.30 -8.46
N ALA A 113 1.97 -9.30 -8.79
CA ALA A 113 1.51 -10.61 -9.26
C ALA A 113 0.62 -11.37 -8.26
N LYS A 114 0.75 -11.07 -6.95
CA LYS A 114 -0.11 -11.61 -5.89
C LYS A 114 -1.35 -10.77 -5.61
N GLY A 115 -1.39 -9.54 -6.10
CA GLY A 115 -2.49 -8.61 -5.89
C GLY A 115 -3.66 -8.79 -6.85
N ASN A 116 -4.81 -8.27 -6.48
CA ASN A 116 -6.00 -8.23 -7.33
C ASN A 116 -6.89 -7.04 -6.90
N PRO A 117 -6.88 -5.91 -7.63
CA PRO A 117 -7.67 -4.73 -7.27
C PRO A 117 -9.18 -4.99 -7.37
N GLY A 118 -9.63 -5.98 -8.15
CA GLY A 118 -11.03 -6.40 -8.20
C GLY A 118 -11.50 -7.08 -6.91
N ILE A 119 -10.66 -7.92 -6.29
CA ILE A 119 -10.95 -8.48 -4.97
C ILE A 119 -10.95 -7.37 -3.92
N ALA A 120 -9.97 -6.45 -3.94
CA ALA A 120 -9.96 -5.31 -3.02
C ALA A 120 -11.23 -4.44 -3.16
N ALA A 121 -11.71 -4.22 -4.39
CA ALA A 121 -12.97 -3.52 -4.65
C ALA A 121 -14.20 -4.26 -4.12
N LEU A 122 -14.18 -5.59 -4.06
CA LEU A 122 -15.25 -6.38 -3.45
C LEU A 122 -15.30 -6.19 -1.93
N TYR A 123 -14.14 -6.17 -1.26
CA TYR A 123 -14.06 -5.85 0.18
C TYR A 123 -14.65 -4.46 0.45
N ASP A 124 -14.25 -3.45 -0.33
CA ASP A 124 -14.77 -2.10 -0.20
C ASP A 124 -16.30 -2.05 -0.36
N ARG A 125 -16.82 -2.67 -1.42
CA ARG A 125 -18.26 -2.66 -1.71
C ARG A 125 -19.10 -3.27 -0.58
N LEU A 126 -18.57 -4.30 0.08
CA LEU A 126 -19.31 -5.06 1.10
C LEU A 126 -19.13 -4.52 2.51
N LEU A 127 -17.98 -3.90 2.82
CA LEU A 127 -17.59 -3.59 4.21
C LEU A 127 -17.36 -2.10 4.46
N VAL A 128 -17.05 -1.31 3.44
CA VAL A 128 -16.70 0.10 3.58
C VAL A 128 -17.95 0.98 3.37
N SER A 129 -18.15 1.92 4.29
CA SER A 129 -19.24 2.89 4.22
C SER A 129 -19.14 3.75 2.94
N GLU A 130 -20.29 4.12 2.37
CA GLU A 130 -20.35 4.84 1.08
C GLU A 130 -19.46 6.11 1.06
N GLY A 131 -19.40 6.85 2.17
CA GLY A 131 -18.57 8.06 2.28
C GLY A 131 -17.06 7.82 2.18
N LEU A 132 -16.59 6.58 2.37
CA LEU A 132 -15.17 6.21 2.32
C LEU A 132 -14.79 5.47 1.03
N GLN A 133 -15.75 5.03 0.23
CA GLN A 133 -15.48 4.34 -1.04
C GLN A 133 -14.63 5.16 -2.03
N PRO A 134 -14.78 6.50 -2.15
CA PRO A 134 -13.91 7.31 -3.01
C PRO A 134 -12.42 7.22 -2.66
N LEU A 135 -12.07 7.04 -1.37
CA LEU A 135 -10.69 6.84 -0.96
C LEU A 135 -10.16 5.50 -1.50
N GLY A 136 -10.94 4.43 -1.39
CA GLY A 136 -10.59 3.14 -1.94
C GLY A 136 -10.44 3.12 -3.46
N GLU A 137 -11.31 3.83 -4.18
CA GLU A 137 -11.19 4.04 -5.63
C GLU A 137 -9.90 4.77 -5.99
N LYS A 138 -9.58 5.86 -5.29
CA LYS A 138 -8.32 6.60 -5.47
C LYS A 138 -7.10 5.70 -5.24
N LEU A 139 -7.13 4.86 -4.20
CA LEU A 139 -6.03 3.94 -3.92
C LEU A 139 -5.89 2.87 -4.99
N ARG A 140 -7.00 2.30 -5.50
CA ARG A 140 -6.97 1.32 -6.60
C ARG A 140 -6.48 1.94 -7.91
N ALA A 141 -6.87 3.18 -8.21
CA ALA A 141 -6.31 3.90 -9.36
C ALA A 141 -4.79 4.08 -9.22
N ASN A 142 -4.30 4.42 -8.02
CA ASN A 142 -2.86 4.52 -7.76
C ASN A 142 -2.14 3.16 -7.89
N TYR A 143 -2.78 2.07 -7.45
CA TYR A 143 -2.27 0.71 -7.65
C TYR A 143 -2.07 0.41 -9.14
N GLU A 144 -3.10 0.62 -9.97
CA GLU A 144 -3.03 0.33 -11.42
C GLU A 144 -2.02 1.22 -12.14
N GLU A 145 -1.90 2.48 -11.74
CA GLU A 145 -0.92 3.40 -12.32
C GLU A 145 0.50 3.02 -11.91
N THR A 146 0.72 2.65 -10.64
CA THR A 146 2.02 2.21 -10.14
C THR A 146 2.47 0.91 -10.81
N GLN A 147 1.54 -0.01 -11.07
CA GLN A 147 1.85 -1.28 -11.75
C GLN A 147 2.27 -1.09 -13.21
N LYS A 148 1.82 -0.02 -13.87
CA LYS A 148 2.13 0.27 -15.29
C LYS A 148 3.47 0.99 -15.48
N LEU A 149 4.00 1.61 -14.42
CA LEU A 149 5.25 2.38 -14.43
C LEU A 149 6.46 1.46 -14.28
#